data_AF-A0AAV8YHM0-F1
#
_entry.id   AF-A0AAV8YHM0-F1
#
_cell.length_a   1.000
_cell.length_b   1.000
_cell.length_c   1.000
_cell.angle_alpha   90.00
_cell.angle_beta   90.00
_cell.angle_gamma   90.00
#
_symmetry.space_group_name_H-M   'P 1'
#
loop_
_entity.id
_entity.type
_entity.pdbx_description
1 polymer ?
#
loop_
_entity_poly.entity_id
_entity_poly.type
_entity_poly.pdbx_seq_one_letter_code
_entity_poly.pdbx_strand_id
1 'polypeptide(L)'
;MLTLTVRKYYAFCILVGGLILYTVISTNSVSSYEERKHTTTPTYSYFPKGNASRNSDIIPNGVYTDREIRDIIMRQRIDRLERKYKKSQAIILNSKPMLKPNYNVHIFYYAWYGNIRTDGKYKHWNHKYLENWKSETKKKYPTGKHRPPNDIGSNYYPYLGCYSSADPRVIDVHLKQISDSGIGVVVVSWTPPNFTDSPSTILPVLFDAALKYNVKISIQVEPYAGRNPINLVNHLREFLGEYKNHPLSVQDQEAPGAKDVTPLRIS
;
A
#
# COMPACT_ATOMS: atom_id res chain seq x y z
N MET A 1 29.86 37.50 -50.52
CA MET A 1 29.88 36.69 -49.28
C MET A 1 29.68 37.64 -48.11
N LEU A 2 28.47 37.71 -47.54
CA LEU A 2 28.21 38.54 -46.35
C LEU A 2 28.19 37.63 -45.12
N THR A 3 29.21 37.75 -44.27
CA THR A 3 29.31 37.03 -43.00
C THR A 3 28.65 37.85 -41.90
N LEU A 4 27.45 37.44 -41.47
CA LEU A 4 26.77 38.03 -40.32
C LEU A 4 27.42 37.52 -39.03
N THR A 5 28.23 38.35 -38.39
CA THR A 5 28.77 38.12 -37.04
C THR A 5 27.76 38.58 -35.99
N VAL A 6 26.90 37.66 -35.57
CA VAL A 6 25.95 37.89 -34.46
C VAL A 6 26.74 37.91 -33.14
N ARG A 7 26.77 39.06 -32.44
CA ARG A 7 27.40 39.18 -31.11
C ARG A 7 26.77 38.17 -30.14
N LYS A 8 27.59 37.48 -29.32
CA LYS A 8 27.17 36.42 -28.37
C LYS A 8 25.97 36.80 -27.50
N TYR A 9 25.81 38.09 -27.17
CA TYR A 9 24.65 38.62 -26.44
C TYR A 9 23.32 38.36 -27.17
N TYR A 10 23.25 38.58 -28.48
CA TYR A 10 22.02 38.34 -29.26
C TYR A 10 21.71 36.85 -29.41
N ALA A 11 22.73 36.00 -29.52
CA ALA A 11 22.55 34.54 -29.53
C ALA A 11 21.97 34.05 -28.19
N PHE A 12 22.41 34.63 -27.08
CA PHE A 12 21.87 34.34 -25.74
C PHE A 12 20.42 34.81 -25.60
N CYS A 13 20.09 36.02 -26.06
CA CYS A 13 18.71 36.53 -26.04
C CYS A 13 17.76 35.69 -26.91
N ILE A 14 18.21 35.20 -28.07
CA ILE A 14 17.41 34.33 -28.94
C ILE A 14 17.17 32.96 -28.28
N LEU A 15 18.18 32.39 -27.60
CA LEU A 15 18.04 31.12 -26.88
C LEU A 15 17.07 31.24 -25.69
N VAL A 16 17.18 32.32 -24.90
CA VAL A 16 16.29 32.56 -23.76
C VAL A 16 14.87 32.86 -24.24
N GLY A 17 14.71 33.66 -25.29
CA GLY A 17 13.41 33.91 -25.92
C GLY A 17 12.77 32.65 -26.48
N GLY A 18 13.55 31.77 -27.11
CA GLY A 18 13.11 30.47 -27.60
C GLY A 18 12.70 29.52 -26.47
N LEU A 19 13.43 29.54 -25.35
CA LEU A 19 13.10 28.72 -24.18
C LEU A 19 11.80 29.18 -23.51
N ILE A 20 11.59 30.50 -23.40
CA ILE A 20 10.36 31.09 -22.86
C ILE A 20 9.18 30.81 -23.81
N LEU A 21 9.38 30.94 -25.12
CA LEU A 21 8.35 30.62 -26.10
C LEU A 21 8.01 29.11 -26.07
N TYR A 22 9.00 28.24 -25.90
CA TYR A 22 8.79 26.81 -25.74
C TYR A 22 8.06 26.47 -24.42
N THR A 23 8.40 27.10 -23.30
CA THR A 23 7.66 26.89 -22.03
C THR A 23 6.23 27.43 -22.12
N VAL A 24 6.00 28.55 -22.79
CA VAL A 24 4.63 29.07 -23.04
C VAL A 24 3.85 28.16 -23.99
N ILE A 25 4.44 27.66 -25.07
CA ILE A 25 3.77 26.74 -26.00
C ILE A 25 3.52 25.38 -25.35
N SER A 26 4.47 24.85 -24.56
CA SER A 26 4.30 23.57 -23.86
C SER A 26 3.35 23.63 -22.67
N THR A 27 3.23 24.78 -22.00
CA THR A 27 2.19 24.97 -20.97
C THR A 27 0.82 25.25 -21.60
N ASN A 28 0.76 25.95 -22.74
CA ASN A 28 -0.49 26.12 -23.49
C ASN A 28 -0.95 24.82 -24.19
N SER A 29 -0.04 23.93 -24.60
CA SER A 29 -0.42 22.60 -25.14
C SER A 29 -0.87 21.62 -24.05
N VAL A 30 -0.53 21.89 -22.78
CA VAL A 30 -1.08 21.19 -21.61
C VAL A 30 -2.40 21.81 -21.13
N SER A 31 -2.68 23.06 -21.52
CA SER A 31 -3.94 23.76 -21.23
C SER A 31 -4.97 23.74 -22.38
N SER A 32 -4.72 22.94 -23.42
CA SER A 32 -5.75 22.53 -24.38
C SER A 32 -6.12 21.07 -24.10
N TYR A 33 -6.71 20.82 -22.93
CA TYR A 33 -7.77 19.83 -22.90
C TYR A 33 -8.83 20.38 -23.85
N GLU A 34 -8.89 19.82 -25.06
CA GLU A 34 -10.07 20.00 -25.88
C GLU A 34 -11.27 19.57 -25.04
N GLU A 35 -12.00 20.58 -24.57
CA GLU A 35 -13.39 20.44 -24.25
C GLU A 35 -14.04 19.99 -25.57
N ARG A 36 -14.22 18.67 -25.72
CA ARG A 36 -15.01 18.06 -26.78
C ARG A 36 -16.42 18.66 -26.71
N LYS A 37 -16.60 19.82 -27.35
CA LYS A 37 -17.89 20.42 -27.60
C LYS A 37 -18.53 19.59 -28.71
N HIS A 38 -19.64 18.95 -28.34
CA HIS A 38 -20.44 18.02 -29.11
C HIS A 38 -19.82 16.63 -29.35
N THR A 39 -19.65 15.87 -28.27
CA THR A 39 -20.12 14.48 -28.31
C THR A 39 -21.45 14.43 -27.58
N THR A 40 -22.55 14.28 -28.33
CA THR A 40 -23.79 13.72 -27.77
C THR A 40 -23.38 12.51 -26.95
N THR A 41 -23.53 12.59 -25.62
CA THR A 41 -23.23 11.45 -24.76
C THR A 41 -24.12 10.33 -25.27
N PRO A 42 -23.57 9.22 -25.79
CA PRO A 42 -24.41 8.18 -26.37
C PRO A 42 -25.37 7.71 -25.29
N THR A 43 -26.65 7.90 -25.54
CA THR A 43 -27.72 7.43 -24.67
C THR A 43 -27.99 6.00 -25.05
N TYR A 44 -27.71 5.06 -24.16
CA TYR A 44 -27.97 3.64 -24.39
C TYR A 44 -29.28 3.26 -23.69
N SER A 45 -30.14 2.56 -24.41
CA SER A 45 -31.25 1.85 -23.80
C SER A 45 -30.71 0.62 -23.09
N TYR A 46 -30.67 0.64 -21.76
CA TYR A 46 -30.26 -0.52 -20.97
C TYR A 46 -31.47 -1.44 -20.76
N PHE A 47 -31.47 -2.59 -21.44
CA PHE A 47 -32.43 -3.66 -21.22
C PHE A 47 -31.67 -4.90 -20.77
N PRO A 48 -31.94 -5.45 -19.58
CA PRO A 48 -31.26 -6.64 -19.10
C PRO A 48 -31.62 -7.83 -19.99
N LYS A 49 -30.69 -8.30 -20.83
CA LYS A 49 -30.84 -9.56 -21.58
C LYS A 49 -30.54 -10.74 -20.65
N GLY A 50 -31.41 -11.74 -20.70
CA GLY A 50 -31.38 -12.94 -19.86
C GLY A 50 -30.04 -13.69 -19.83
N ASN A 51 -29.83 -14.37 -18.70
CA ASN A 51 -28.57 -14.88 -18.12
C ASN A 51 -27.67 -13.77 -17.56
N ALA A 52 -28.22 -13.13 -16.52
CA ALA A 52 -27.73 -12.02 -15.75
C ALA A 52 -26.31 -12.20 -15.15
N SER A 53 -25.37 -11.40 -15.63
CA SER A 53 -24.33 -10.83 -14.78
C SER A 53 -24.98 -10.04 -13.63
N ARG A 54 -24.38 -10.09 -12.43
CA ARG A 54 -24.83 -9.43 -11.17
C ARG A 54 -25.15 -7.92 -11.28
N ASN A 55 -24.86 -7.28 -12.41
CA ASN A 55 -25.14 -5.86 -12.66
C ASN A 55 -26.46 -5.59 -13.40
N SER A 56 -27.18 -6.60 -13.88
CA SER A 56 -28.42 -6.41 -14.63
C SER A 56 -29.63 -6.05 -13.76
N ASP A 57 -29.62 -6.44 -12.47
CA ASP A 57 -30.64 -6.05 -11.49
C ASP A 57 -30.42 -4.63 -10.91
N ILE A 58 -29.33 -3.96 -11.30
CA ILE A 58 -28.84 -2.73 -10.67
C ILE A 58 -29.36 -1.47 -11.37
N ILE A 59 -29.59 -1.54 -12.69
CA ILE A 59 -29.95 -0.38 -13.51
C ILE A 59 -31.44 -0.52 -13.89
N PRO A 60 -32.33 0.39 -13.46
CA PRO A 60 -33.72 0.39 -13.87
C PRO A 60 -33.85 0.47 -15.40
N ASN A 61 -34.94 -0.04 -15.97
CA ASN A 61 -35.14 0.06 -17.42
C ASN A 61 -35.31 1.53 -17.81
N GLY A 62 -34.51 2.00 -18.76
CA GLY A 62 -34.51 3.40 -19.19
C GLY A 62 -33.40 3.73 -20.18
N VAL A 63 -33.43 4.97 -20.67
CA VAL A 63 -32.39 5.54 -21.52
C VAL A 63 -31.46 6.35 -20.63
N TYR A 64 -30.18 5.97 -20.56
CA TYR A 64 -29.19 6.62 -19.71
C TYR A 64 -27.95 7.00 -20.51
N THR A 65 -27.34 8.10 -20.12
CA THR A 65 -25.96 8.46 -20.51
C THR A 65 -24.94 7.64 -19.73
N ASP A 66 -23.73 7.52 -20.26
CA ASP A 66 -22.61 6.85 -19.56
C ASP A 66 -22.33 7.43 -18.17
N ARG A 67 -22.54 8.74 -17.99
CA ARG A 67 -22.34 9.42 -16.71
C ARG A 67 -23.39 8.97 -15.69
N GLU A 68 -24.65 8.94 -16.10
CA GLU A 68 -25.76 8.49 -15.25
C GLU A 68 -25.60 7.02 -14.84
N ILE A 69 -25.17 6.15 -15.77
CA ILE A 69 -24.87 4.75 -15.46
C ILE A 69 -23.76 4.64 -14.40
N ARG A 70 -22.67 5.40 -14.55
CA ARG A 70 -21.59 5.44 -13.54
C ARG A 70 -22.09 5.93 -12.19
N ASP A 71 -22.90 6.98 -12.18
CA ASP A 71 -23.46 7.56 -10.96
C ASP A 71 -24.39 6.57 -10.25
N ILE A 72 -25.26 5.86 -10.98
CA ILE A 72 -26.14 4.80 -10.44
C ILE A 72 -25.29 3.68 -9.82
N ILE A 73 -24.30 3.17 -10.55
CA ILE A 73 -23.42 2.09 -10.06
C ILE A 73 -22.65 2.54 -8.82
N MET A 74 -22.13 3.78 -8.81
CA MET A 74 -21.37 4.31 -7.68
C MET A 74 -22.25 4.50 -6.45
N ARG A 75 -23.45 5.07 -6.60
CA ARG A 75 -24.42 5.23 -5.50
C ARG A 75 -24.74 3.89 -4.84
N GLN A 76 -25.08 2.87 -5.63
CA GLN A 76 -25.37 1.55 -5.05
C GLN A 76 -24.18 0.88 -4.38
N ARG A 77 -22.96 1.08 -4.92
CA ARG A 77 -21.73 0.61 -4.26
C ARG A 77 -21.55 1.31 -2.92
N ILE A 78 -21.76 2.63 -2.86
CA ILE A 78 -21.73 3.41 -1.62
C ILE A 78 -22.78 2.89 -0.64
N ASP A 79 -24.04 2.71 -1.06
CA ASP A 79 -25.11 2.21 -0.19
C ASP A 79 -24.83 0.79 0.35
N ARG A 80 -24.21 -0.06 -0.47
CA ARG A 80 -23.80 -1.40 -0.05
C ARG A 80 -22.66 -1.35 0.95
N LEU A 81 -21.67 -0.48 0.74
CA LEU A 81 -20.58 -0.26 1.67
C LEU A 81 -21.10 0.32 2.99
N GLU A 82 -22.02 1.28 2.93
CA GLU A 82 -22.64 1.88 4.10
C GLU A 82 -23.44 0.85 4.90
N ARG A 83 -24.22 0.00 4.24
CA ARG A 83 -24.94 -1.11 4.91
C ARG A 83 -23.98 -2.07 5.58
N LYS A 84 -22.90 -2.47 4.91
CA LYS A 84 -21.87 -3.34 5.51
C LYS A 84 -21.21 -2.66 6.71
N TYR A 85 -20.90 -1.37 6.59
CA TYR A 85 -20.30 -0.56 7.65
C TYR A 85 -21.23 -0.42 8.87
N LYS A 86 -22.50 -0.08 8.65
CA LYS A 86 -23.53 -0.01 9.71
C LYS A 86 -23.69 -1.37 10.41
N LYS A 87 -23.71 -2.46 9.65
CA LYS A 87 -23.75 -3.82 10.21
C LYS A 87 -22.52 -4.11 11.07
N SER A 88 -21.30 -3.80 10.60
CA SER A 88 -20.08 -4.00 11.40
C SER A 88 -20.06 -3.12 12.64
N GLN A 89 -20.50 -1.87 12.55
CA GLN A 89 -20.61 -0.96 13.70
C GLN A 89 -21.60 -1.50 14.74
N ALA A 90 -22.77 -1.98 14.32
CA ALA A 90 -23.72 -2.59 15.24
C ALA A 90 -23.16 -3.84 15.95
N ILE A 91 -22.36 -4.66 15.24
CA ILE A 91 -21.66 -5.80 15.84
C ILE A 91 -20.65 -5.33 16.90
N ILE A 92 -19.86 -4.30 16.59
CA ILE A 92 -18.86 -3.74 17.51
C ILE A 92 -19.54 -3.15 18.76
N LEU A 93 -20.58 -2.32 18.58
CA LEU A 93 -21.32 -1.69 19.68
C LEU A 93 -22.02 -2.71 20.59
N ASN A 94 -22.52 -3.80 20.01
CA ASN A 94 -23.17 -4.88 20.77
C ASN A 94 -22.20 -5.95 21.28
N SER A 95 -20.91 -5.86 20.92
CA SER A 95 -19.89 -6.77 21.44
C SER A 95 -19.54 -6.39 22.89
N LYS A 96 -19.38 -7.41 23.73
CA LYS A 96 -18.88 -7.29 25.12
C LYS A 96 -17.53 -6.55 25.14
N PRO A 97 -17.13 -5.93 26.28
CA PRO A 97 -16.01 -5.00 26.34
C PRO A 97 -14.76 -5.56 25.66
N MET A 98 -14.08 -4.67 24.93
CA MET A 98 -12.90 -4.90 24.06
C MET A 98 -12.26 -6.26 24.29
N LEU A 99 -12.25 -7.11 23.25
CA LEU A 99 -11.54 -8.37 23.28
C LEU A 99 -10.12 -8.09 23.76
N LYS A 100 -9.79 -8.51 24.99
CA LYS A 100 -8.42 -8.43 25.46
C LYS A 100 -7.55 -9.14 24.42
N PRO A 101 -6.41 -8.55 24.02
CA PRO A 101 -5.57 -9.15 23.00
C PRO A 101 -5.27 -10.63 23.33
N ASN A 102 -5.62 -11.54 22.44
CA ASN A 102 -5.37 -12.97 22.58
C ASN A 102 -4.00 -13.31 21.98
N TYR A 103 -3.03 -13.64 22.82
CA TYR A 103 -1.65 -13.91 22.40
C TYR A 103 -1.47 -15.22 21.60
N ASN A 104 -2.50 -16.05 21.50
CA ASN A 104 -2.53 -17.20 20.59
C ASN A 104 -3.00 -16.81 19.18
N VAL A 105 -3.46 -15.58 18.97
CA VAL A 105 -3.91 -15.08 17.65
C VAL A 105 -2.89 -14.09 17.11
N HIS A 106 -2.35 -14.42 15.94
CA HIS A 106 -1.25 -13.71 15.31
C HIS A 106 -1.70 -13.08 13.99
N ILE A 107 -1.14 -11.92 13.64
CA ILE A 107 -1.38 -11.24 12.36
C ILE A 107 -0.06 -10.87 11.68
N PHE A 108 0.06 -11.18 10.39
CA PHE A 108 1.19 -10.76 9.58
C PHE A 108 1.11 -9.26 9.25
N TYR A 109 2.23 -8.56 9.43
CA TYR A 109 2.31 -7.11 9.30
C TYR A 109 3.49 -6.70 8.41
N TYR A 110 3.19 -5.88 7.40
CA TYR A 110 4.17 -5.43 6.41
C TYR A 110 4.46 -3.94 6.58
N ALA A 111 5.67 -3.62 7.05
CA ALA A 111 6.12 -2.27 7.34
C ALA A 111 6.84 -1.60 6.15
N TRP A 112 6.49 -1.96 4.91
CA TRP A 112 7.26 -1.57 3.72
C TRP A 112 6.63 -0.43 2.88
N TYR A 113 5.47 0.10 3.27
CA TYR A 113 4.77 1.12 2.48
C TYR A 113 5.37 2.50 2.71
N GLY A 114 5.42 3.32 1.66
CA GLY A 114 6.01 4.65 1.74
C GLY A 114 5.30 5.65 0.84
N ASN A 115 5.32 6.92 1.21
CA ASN A 115 4.69 8.01 0.47
C ASN A 115 5.62 9.22 0.28
N ILE A 116 5.26 10.12 -0.65
CA ILE A 116 6.10 11.27 -1.00
C ILE A 116 6.40 12.17 0.22
N ARG A 117 5.40 12.40 1.08
CA ARG A 117 5.52 13.31 2.22
C ARG A 117 6.53 12.83 3.28
N THR A 118 6.56 11.52 3.54
CA THR A 118 7.34 10.92 4.65
C THR A 118 8.63 10.30 4.15
N ASP A 119 8.60 9.67 2.97
CA ASP A 119 9.70 8.88 2.42
C ASP A 119 10.37 9.52 1.20
N GLY A 120 9.87 10.67 0.73
CA GLY A 120 10.31 11.34 -0.51
C GLY A 120 9.85 10.64 -1.81
N LYS A 121 9.32 9.43 -1.72
CA LYS A 121 8.82 8.64 -2.86
C LYS A 121 7.76 7.63 -2.42
N TYR A 122 6.93 7.20 -3.36
CA TYR A 122 6.10 6.03 -3.13
C TYR A 122 6.95 4.75 -3.07
N LYS A 123 6.67 3.90 -2.07
CA LYS A 123 7.18 2.53 -1.94
C LYS A 123 6.00 1.58 -1.83
N HIS A 124 6.07 0.43 -2.51
CA HIS A 124 5.05 -0.62 -2.61
C HIS A 124 3.68 -0.21 -3.20
N TRP A 125 3.17 1.00 -2.95
CA TRP A 125 1.97 1.51 -3.64
C TRP A 125 2.14 1.60 -5.15
N ASN A 126 3.34 1.96 -5.61
CA ASN A 126 3.75 2.05 -7.01
C ASN A 126 4.41 0.75 -7.53
N HIS A 127 3.97 -0.41 -7.03
CA HIS A 127 4.52 -1.71 -7.42
C HIS A 127 4.49 -1.91 -8.94
N LYS A 128 5.44 -2.68 -9.47
CA LYS A 128 5.44 -3.03 -10.90
C LYS A 128 4.37 -4.11 -11.17
N TYR A 129 3.80 -4.12 -12.36
CA TYR A 129 3.11 -5.33 -12.81
C TYR A 129 4.12 -6.48 -12.90
N LEU A 130 3.77 -7.63 -12.34
CA LEU A 130 4.60 -8.83 -12.46
C LEU A 130 4.55 -9.31 -13.90
N GLU A 131 5.72 -9.60 -14.46
CA GLU A 131 5.80 -10.14 -15.82
C GLU A 131 5.18 -11.53 -15.86
N ASN A 132 4.41 -11.80 -16.91
CA ASN A 132 3.91 -13.14 -17.13
C ASN A 132 5.09 -14.04 -17.54
N TRP A 133 5.24 -15.17 -16.86
CA TRP A 133 6.27 -16.16 -17.15
C TRP A 133 6.13 -16.77 -18.55
N LYS A 134 4.92 -16.77 -19.14
CA LYS A 134 4.68 -17.15 -20.53
C LYS A 134 4.85 -15.95 -21.47
N SER A 135 5.87 -16.01 -22.33
CA SER A 135 6.19 -14.98 -23.33
C SER A 135 5.02 -14.64 -24.26
N GLU A 136 4.21 -15.64 -24.63
CA GLU A 136 3.06 -15.53 -25.54
C GLU A 136 1.96 -14.59 -25.03
N THR A 137 1.88 -14.40 -23.71
CA THR A 137 0.80 -13.61 -23.08
C THR A 137 1.24 -12.20 -22.69
N LYS A 138 2.50 -11.81 -22.96
CA LYS A 138 3.05 -10.50 -22.60
C LYS A 138 2.26 -9.32 -23.20
N LYS A 139 1.61 -9.49 -24.36
CA LYS A 139 0.77 -8.45 -24.98
C LYS A 139 -0.65 -8.35 -24.40
N LYS A 140 -1.08 -9.31 -23.56
CA LYS A 140 -2.46 -9.39 -23.06
C LYS A 140 -2.66 -8.64 -21.73
N TYR A 141 -1.61 -8.39 -20.98
CA TYR A 141 -1.70 -7.84 -19.62
C TYR A 141 -0.95 -6.51 -19.50
N PRO A 142 -1.38 -5.62 -18.58
CA PRO A 142 -0.70 -4.35 -18.35
C PRO A 142 0.75 -4.56 -17.89
N THR A 143 1.61 -3.64 -18.30
CA THR A 143 3.04 -3.60 -17.94
C THR A 143 3.38 -2.25 -17.32
N GLY A 144 4.57 -2.15 -16.71
CA GLY A 144 5.04 -0.91 -16.08
C GLY A 144 4.77 -0.86 -14.58
N LYS A 145 4.49 0.33 -14.05
CA LYS A 145 4.27 0.59 -12.61
C LYS A 145 2.94 1.28 -12.38
N HIS A 146 2.31 0.96 -11.26
CA HIS A 146 1.19 1.73 -10.74
C HIS A 146 1.58 3.19 -10.45
N ARG A 147 0.62 4.11 -10.59
CA ARG A 147 0.78 5.57 -10.38
C ARG A 147 -0.11 6.09 -9.24
N PRO A 148 0.35 5.99 -7.97
CA PRO A 148 -0.39 6.52 -6.83
C PRO A 148 -0.59 8.05 -6.94
N PRO A 149 -1.65 8.61 -6.31
CA PRO A 149 -2.53 7.94 -5.36
C PRO A 149 -3.74 7.23 -5.97
N ASN A 150 -4.09 7.49 -7.23
CA ASN A 150 -5.33 6.97 -7.82
C ASN A 150 -5.17 5.56 -8.41
N ASP A 151 -3.95 5.18 -8.78
CA ASP A 151 -3.61 3.87 -9.32
C ASP A 151 -2.54 3.22 -8.42
N ILE A 152 -2.92 2.22 -7.64
CA ILE A 152 -2.06 1.54 -6.67
C ILE A 152 -1.97 0.05 -6.96
N GLY A 153 -0.89 -0.58 -6.50
CA GLY A 153 -0.68 -2.04 -6.57
C GLY A 153 -1.57 -2.84 -5.62
N SER A 154 -2.89 -2.62 -5.66
CA SER A 154 -3.87 -3.31 -4.84
C SER A 154 -5.25 -3.27 -5.52
N ASN A 155 -6.01 -4.36 -5.41
CA ASN A 155 -7.41 -4.39 -5.82
C ASN A 155 -8.35 -3.62 -4.87
N TYR A 156 -7.87 -3.28 -3.67
CA TYR A 156 -8.59 -2.53 -2.65
C TYR A 156 -7.87 -1.22 -2.33
N TYR A 157 -8.62 -0.20 -1.91
CA TYR A 157 -8.06 1.08 -1.50
C TYR A 157 -8.04 1.19 0.03
N PRO A 158 -6.89 1.46 0.68
CA PRO A 158 -6.83 1.61 2.12
C PRO A 158 -7.60 2.85 2.57
N TYR A 159 -8.30 2.75 3.71
CA TYR A 159 -8.98 3.91 4.30
C TYR A 159 -8.00 5.05 4.65
N LEU A 160 -6.77 4.71 5.06
CA LEU A 160 -5.69 5.66 5.33
C LEU A 160 -5.01 6.21 4.05
N GLY A 161 -5.49 5.83 2.86
CA GLY A 161 -4.89 6.15 1.58
C GLY A 161 -3.49 5.53 1.41
N CYS A 162 -2.67 6.13 0.55
CA CYS A 162 -1.27 5.74 0.36
C CYS A 162 -0.41 6.22 1.54
N TYR A 163 -0.55 5.55 2.68
CA TYR A 163 0.18 5.86 3.91
C TYR A 163 1.66 5.50 3.82
N SER A 164 2.45 6.00 4.79
CA SER A 164 3.82 5.56 5.03
C SER A 164 3.84 4.69 6.28
N SER A 165 4.51 3.55 6.22
CA SER A 165 4.77 2.69 7.36
C SER A 165 5.73 3.32 8.37
N ALA A 166 6.47 4.37 7.97
CA ALA A 166 7.34 5.14 8.84
C ALA A 166 6.63 6.30 9.57
N ASP A 167 5.34 6.59 9.26
CA ASP A 167 4.57 7.62 9.97
C ASP A 167 4.06 7.04 11.31
N PRO A 168 4.49 7.55 12.47
CA PRO A 168 4.09 7.00 13.77
C PRO A 168 2.57 7.02 14.01
N ARG A 169 1.84 7.96 13.37
CA ARG A 169 0.38 8.03 13.49
C ARG A 169 -0.30 6.87 12.78
N VAL A 170 0.30 6.38 11.68
CA VAL A 170 -0.19 5.21 10.96
C VAL A 170 0.03 3.96 11.80
N ILE A 171 1.20 3.83 12.42
CA ILE A 171 1.50 2.74 13.36
C ILE A 171 0.51 2.73 14.53
N ASP A 172 0.27 3.89 15.15
CA ASP A 172 -0.69 4.03 16.25
C ASP A 172 -2.10 3.57 15.86
N VAL A 173 -2.59 4.00 14.68
CA VAL A 173 -3.88 3.57 14.15
C VAL A 173 -3.92 2.07 13.87
N HIS A 174 -2.87 1.49 13.27
CA HIS A 174 -2.80 0.05 13.00
C HIS A 174 -2.82 -0.77 14.28
N LEU A 175 -1.99 -0.44 15.27
CA LEU A 175 -1.94 -1.20 16.52
C LEU A 175 -3.24 -1.07 17.32
N LYS A 176 -3.90 0.10 17.26
CA LYS A 176 -5.25 0.25 17.80
C LYS A 176 -6.24 -0.70 17.11
N GLN A 177 -6.28 -0.74 15.78
CA GLN A 177 -7.17 -1.64 15.03
C GLN A 177 -6.91 -3.12 15.35
N ILE A 178 -5.65 -3.51 15.50
CA ILE A 178 -5.24 -4.87 15.85
C ILE A 178 -5.72 -5.23 17.27
N SER A 179 -5.48 -4.34 18.24
CA SER A 179 -5.94 -4.53 19.62
C SER A 179 -7.47 -4.54 19.72
N ASP A 180 -8.17 -3.62 19.04
CA ASP A 180 -9.64 -3.57 19.01
C ASP A 180 -10.22 -4.87 18.42
N SER A 181 -9.47 -5.55 17.54
CA SER A 181 -9.83 -6.84 16.94
C SER A 181 -9.52 -8.05 17.84
N GLY A 182 -8.95 -7.84 19.04
CA GLY A 182 -8.58 -8.91 19.97
C GLY A 182 -7.34 -9.71 19.58
N ILE A 183 -6.53 -9.21 18.64
CA ILE A 183 -5.30 -9.89 18.18
C ILE A 183 -4.15 -9.51 19.11
N GLY A 184 -3.43 -10.51 19.62
CA GLY A 184 -2.37 -10.31 20.61
C GLY A 184 -0.95 -10.22 20.06
N VAL A 185 -0.68 -10.74 18.86
CA VAL A 185 0.69 -10.78 18.33
C VAL A 185 0.75 -10.24 16.91
N VAL A 186 1.62 -9.27 16.69
CA VAL A 186 1.97 -8.70 15.38
C VAL A 186 3.25 -9.37 14.90
N VAL A 187 3.17 -10.12 13.80
CA VAL A 187 4.29 -10.82 13.17
C VAL A 187 4.81 -9.96 12.02
N VAL A 188 5.91 -9.27 12.25
CA VAL A 188 6.46 -8.28 11.32
C VAL A 188 7.30 -8.96 10.26
N SER A 189 6.98 -8.73 8.98
CA SER A 189 7.85 -9.10 7.85
C SER A 189 9.23 -8.48 8.03
N TRP A 190 10.25 -9.31 8.17
CA TRP A 190 11.58 -8.89 8.60
C TRP A 190 12.68 -9.39 7.67
N THR A 191 13.55 -8.47 7.27
CA THR A 191 14.87 -8.74 6.69
C THR A 191 15.93 -8.03 7.53
N PRO A 192 17.18 -8.55 7.57
CA PRO A 192 18.26 -7.93 8.32
C PRO A 192 18.52 -6.47 7.89
N PRO A 193 19.22 -5.68 8.72
CA PRO A 193 19.63 -4.33 8.34
C PRO A 193 20.32 -4.31 6.97
N ASN A 194 20.13 -3.22 6.22
CA ASN A 194 20.69 -2.99 4.88
C ASN A 194 20.08 -3.85 3.74
N PHE A 195 19.16 -4.76 4.03
CA PHE A 195 18.38 -5.41 2.98
C PHE A 195 17.17 -4.57 2.56
N THR A 196 16.73 -4.79 1.32
CA THR A 196 15.50 -4.18 0.80
C THR A 196 14.33 -4.49 1.74
N ASP A 197 13.48 -3.49 1.95
CA ASP A 197 12.29 -3.56 2.81
C ASP A 197 12.56 -3.91 4.28
N SER A 198 13.81 -3.77 4.75
CA SER A 198 14.13 -3.97 6.16
C SER A 198 13.35 -2.99 7.05
N PRO A 199 12.61 -3.48 8.06
CA PRO A 199 11.83 -2.63 8.96
C PRO A 199 12.68 -1.99 10.07
N SER A 200 14.02 -2.08 10.01
CA SER A 200 14.94 -1.67 11.09
C SER A 200 14.69 -0.27 11.64
N THR A 201 14.33 0.70 10.77
CA THR A 201 14.03 2.07 11.20
C THR A 201 12.64 2.24 11.83
N ILE A 202 11.74 1.30 11.60
CA ILE A 202 10.34 1.32 12.05
C ILE A 202 10.17 0.48 13.32
N LEU A 203 10.98 -0.57 13.49
CA LEU A 203 10.89 -1.52 14.60
C LEU A 203 10.90 -0.82 15.98
N PRO A 204 11.81 0.12 16.30
CA PRO A 204 11.78 0.78 17.61
C PRO A 204 10.44 1.48 17.89
N VAL A 205 9.93 2.24 16.92
CA VAL A 205 8.64 2.95 17.04
C VAL A 205 7.47 1.96 17.17
N LEU A 206 7.54 0.83 16.46
CA LEU A 206 6.53 -0.22 16.52
C LEU A 206 6.51 -0.91 17.88
N PHE A 207 7.69 -1.22 18.44
CA PHE A 207 7.86 -1.79 19.77
C PHE A 207 7.33 -0.84 20.86
N ASP A 208 7.67 0.45 20.79
CA ASP A 208 7.16 1.45 21.73
C ASP A 208 5.63 1.58 21.66
N ALA A 209 5.08 1.66 20.44
CA ALA A 209 3.64 1.76 20.24
C ALA A 209 2.89 0.49 20.69
N ALA A 210 3.53 -0.68 20.62
CA ALA A 210 2.95 -1.94 21.07
C ALA A 210 2.64 -1.95 22.57
N LEU A 211 3.42 -1.23 23.39
CA LEU A 211 3.19 -1.06 24.83
C LEU A 211 1.84 -0.41 25.11
N LYS A 212 1.47 0.60 24.33
CA LYS A 212 0.22 1.34 24.48
C LYS A 212 -1.02 0.47 24.25
N TYR A 213 -0.91 -0.54 23.39
CA TYR A 213 -2.03 -1.38 22.95
C TYR A 213 -1.97 -2.82 23.48
N ASN A 214 -1.01 -3.13 24.35
CA ASN A 214 -0.85 -4.45 24.96
C ASN A 214 -0.75 -5.60 23.94
N VAL A 215 -0.13 -5.32 22.79
CA VAL A 215 0.15 -6.29 21.71
C VAL A 215 1.62 -6.68 21.73
N LYS A 216 1.97 -7.92 21.42
CA LYS A 216 3.37 -8.37 21.34
C LYS A 216 3.88 -8.30 19.91
N ILE A 217 5.19 -8.19 19.74
CA ILE A 217 5.85 -8.18 18.43
C ILE A 217 6.66 -9.48 18.26
N SER A 218 6.46 -10.12 17.12
CA SER A 218 7.28 -11.24 16.61
C SER A 218 7.78 -10.90 15.20
N ILE A 219 8.70 -11.70 14.65
CA ILE A 219 9.24 -11.51 13.31
C ILE A 219 8.93 -12.70 12.39
N GLN A 220 8.58 -12.39 11.14
CA GLN A 220 8.56 -13.32 10.01
C GLN A 220 9.84 -13.10 9.22
N VAL A 221 10.77 -14.06 9.26
CA VAL A 221 12.03 -13.95 8.51
C VAL A 221 11.79 -14.18 7.03
N GLU A 222 11.83 -13.11 6.25
CA GLU A 222 11.67 -13.15 4.81
C GLU A 222 12.87 -13.81 4.10
N PRO A 223 12.70 -14.30 2.87
CA PRO A 223 13.82 -14.62 2.00
C PRO A 223 14.63 -13.35 1.70
N TYR A 224 15.96 -13.45 1.82
CA TYR A 224 16.88 -12.39 1.43
C TYR A 224 18.10 -12.95 0.71
N ALA A 225 18.76 -12.12 -0.10
CA ALA A 225 19.86 -12.54 -0.95
C ALA A 225 20.98 -13.19 -0.12
N GLY A 226 21.41 -14.39 -0.53
CA GLY A 226 22.49 -15.13 0.14
C GLY A 226 22.13 -15.73 1.51
N ARG A 227 20.84 -15.75 1.92
CA ARG A 227 20.41 -16.37 3.18
C ARG A 227 20.87 -17.83 3.28
N ASN A 228 21.58 -18.15 4.36
CA ASN A 228 22.00 -19.50 4.71
C ASN A 228 21.90 -19.70 6.24
N PRO A 229 21.99 -20.94 6.76
CA PRO A 229 21.84 -21.18 8.19
C PRO A 229 22.84 -20.39 9.06
N ILE A 230 24.08 -20.18 8.58
CA ILE A 230 25.14 -19.50 9.35
C ILE A 230 24.83 -18.00 9.48
N ASN A 231 24.56 -17.31 8.37
CA ASN A 231 24.26 -15.88 8.42
C ASN A 231 22.90 -15.58 9.06
N LEU A 232 21.93 -16.49 8.92
CA LEU A 232 20.64 -16.35 9.58
C LEU A 232 20.79 -16.35 11.10
N VAL A 233 21.56 -17.30 11.65
CA VAL A 233 21.83 -17.34 13.09
C VAL A 233 22.53 -16.06 13.56
N ASN A 234 23.47 -15.52 12.78
CA ASN A 234 24.13 -14.25 13.14
C ASN A 234 23.17 -13.07 13.14
N HIS A 235 22.35 -12.90 12.09
CA HIS A 235 21.37 -11.81 12.05
C HIS A 235 20.30 -11.94 13.15
N LEU A 236 19.90 -13.16 13.51
CA LEU A 236 18.98 -13.40 14.63
C LEU A 236 19.63 -13.05 15.98
N ARG A 237 20.92 -13.34 16.15
CA ARG A 237 21.65 -12.91 17.36
C ARG A 237 21.74 -11.39 17.46
N GLU A 238 22.01 -10.71 16.35
CA GLU A 238 22.02 -9.24 16.30
C GLU A 238 20.64 -8.67 16.65
N PHE A 239 19.58 -9.19 16.03
CA PHE A 239 18.20 -8.79 16.32
C PHE A 239 17.85 -9.01 17.80
N LEU A 240 18.17 -10.18 18.36
CA LEU A 240 17.93 -10.45 19.77
C LEU A 240 18.79 -9.56 20.66
N GLY A 241 20.04 -9.28 20.29
CA GLY A 241 20.91 -8.35 21.03
C GLY A 241 20.30 -6.96 21.15
N GLU A 242 19.62 -6.49 20.11
CA GLU A 242 18.98 -5.17 20.07
C GLU A 242 17.63 -5.14 20.82
N TYR A 243 16.79 -6.17 20.65
CA TYR A 243 15.39 -6.13 21.10
C TYR A 243 15.03 -7.06 22.28
N LYS A 244 15.95 -7.89 22.77
CA LYS A 244 15.69 -8.85 23.87
C LYS A 244 15.17 -8.19 25.15
N ASN A 245 15.65 -7.00 25.46
CA ASN A 245 15.26 -6.29 26.69
C ASN A 245 13.97 -5.48 26.52
N HIS A 246 13.33 -5.52 25.34
CA HIS A 246 12.08 -4.81 25.14
C HIS A 246 10.93 -5.52 25.89
N PRO A 247 10.09 -4.81 26.67
CA PRO A 247 9.10 -5.41 27.58
C PRO A 247 8.06 -6.32 26.91
N LEU A 248 7.91 -6.25 25.58
CA LEU A 248 6.90 -6.97 24.79
C LEU A 248 7.48 -7.87 23.69
N SER A 249 8.77 -8.22 23.77
CA SER A 249 9.28 -9.32 22.95
C SER A 249 8.49 -10.60 23.28
N VAL A 250 8.05 -11.34 22.26
CA VAL A 250 7.41 -12.64 22.47
C VAL A 250 8.48 -13.58 23.03
N GLN A 251 8.49 -13.75 24.35
CA GLN A 251 9.05 -14.92 24.98
C GLN A 251 7.92 -15.95 24.98
N ASP A 252 8.06 -16.97 24.15
CA ASP A 252 7.24 -18.16 24.32
C ASP A 252 7.44 -18.63 25.76
N GLN A 253 6.36 -18.69 26.54
CA GLN A 253 6.38 -19.54 27.72
C GLN A 253 6.71 -20.93 27.20
N GLU A 254 7.79 -21.51 27.70
CA GLU A 254 8.33 -22.80 27.25
C GLU A 254 7.19 -23.74 26.88
N ALA A 255 7.18 -24.21 25.63
CA ALA A 255 6.26 -25.26 25.23
C ALA A 255 6.37 -26.40 26.25
N PRO A 256 5.27 -26.87 26.85
CA PRO A 256 5.32 -27.91 27.86
C PRO A 256 5.84 -29.19 27.19
N GLY A 257 7.15 -29.46 27.37
CA GLY A 257 7.87 -30.56 26.71
C GLY A 257 9.32 -30.27 26.32
N ALA A 258 9.79 -29.01 26.33
CA ALA A 258 11.14 -28.65 25.88
C ALA A 258 12.29 -28.90 26.89
N LYS A 259 12.08 -29.74 27.93
CA LYS A 259 13.05 -29.92 29.02
C LYS A 259 14.31 -30.74 28.68
N ASP A 260 14.41 -31.34 27.50
CA ASP A 260 15.49 -32.29 27.16
C ASP A 260 16.38 -31.89 25.97
N VAL A 261 16.46 -30.61 25.61
CA VAL A 261 17.45 -30.17 24.63
C VAL A 261 18.64 -29.52 25.33
N THR A 262 19.66 -30.31 25.59
CA THR A 262 20.98 -29.85 26.02
C THR A 262 21.46 -28.73 25.09
N PRO A 263 21.82 -27.55 25.61
CA PRO A 263 22.31 -26.48 24.76
C PRO A 263 23.63 -26.90 24.11
N LEU A 264 23.69 -26.85 22.77
CA LEU A 264 24.91 -27.04 22.00
C LEU A 264 25.95 -25.99 22.45
N ARG A 265 26.90 -26.42 23.29
CA ARG A 265 28.18 -25.74 23.47
C ARG A 265 28.96 -25.90 22.16
N ILE A 266 29.06 -24.81 21.40
CA ILE A 266 30.07 -24.69 20.35
C ILE A 266 31.20 -23.88 20.98
N SER A 267 32.33 -24.56 21.21
CA SER A 267 33.64 -23.98 21.53
C SER A 267 34.18 -23.18 20.37
#